data_AF-A0A8J6KBC4-F1
#
_entry.id   AF-A0A8J6KBC4-F1
#
_cell.length_a   1.000
_cell.length_b   1.000
_cell.length_c   1.000
_cell.angle_alpha   90.00
_cell.angle_beta   90.00
_cell.angle_gamma   90.00
#
_symmetry.space_group_name_H-M   'P 1'
#
loop_
_entity.id
_entity.type
_entity.pdbx_description
1 polymer ?
#
loop_
_entity_poly.entity_id
_entity_poly.type
_entity_poly.pdbx_seq_one_letter_code
_entity_poly.pdbx_strand_id
1 'polypeptide(L)'
;MRVALLGCMLTAQHCAARLAFTREHHNCQVHHWHLLFVTDKNMAKDSMYHALGYSTILVMQAAMTFEPQDIQMGIGTMKEALQTCQRFRKRNSVVESLSNLVSKQTGDQLSEGNNDENMINFIKGGLKIRTSYQIYKECHQVLASMTKNKCSNDTQHQFEGGVKLGIGAFNLMLSLLPSRILRLLEFIGFSGNRNLGLLQLREGASGSSLRAILCVLTLLFYHTYVSLILGKAQDTFRQCIVAQQEWKQIHHLCYWELMWSHSFQQDWLKAYHYADLLCKESKWSKATYVFQKAAILSMLPEEAVRSTGEDIVALFRQVEGLKQRIAGKSIPTEKFAVRKSRRYSTSSNPVKLVLPALEMMYVWNGFTIVGRRSDLTESLLVTIEKAETDLQNEKTLLPGLPVNHPLWGKGPSEKRLKYDHYLLPFTHYELGLLYKEQGDKDKAIRFIETAKNNYKDYSMESRLHFRIHAALSSLKGTPPSTPP
;
A
#
# COMPACT_ATOMS: atom_id res chain seq x y z
N MET A 1 2.39 -2.10 1.03
CA MET A 1 2.95 -1.87 -0.31
C MET A 1 2.84 -0.42 -0.75
N ARG A 2 1.64 0.18 -0.90
CA ARG A 2 1.47 1.63 -1.19
C ARG A 2 2.13 2.58 -0.19
N VAL A 3 1.91 2.29 1.09
CA VAL A 3 2.51 2.99 2.25
C VAL A 3 4.03 2.79 2.33
N ALA A 4 4.53 1.65 1.85
CA ALA A 4 5.96 1.35 1.83
C ALA A 4 6.68 1.96 0.61
N LEU A 5 5.95 2.11 -0.51
CA LEU A 5 6.43 2.75 -1.75
C LEU A 5 6.49 4.26 -1.59
N LEU A 6 5.42 4.92 -1.12
CA LEU A 6 5.41 6.38 -0.88
C LEU A 6 6.49 6.81 0.13
N GLY A 7 6.73 6.00 1.17
CA GLY A 7 7.83 6.19 2.13
C GLY A 7 9.23 5.91 1.56
N CYS A 8 9.33 5.02 0.56
CA CYS A 8 10.53 4.83 -0.25
C CYS A 8 10.77 5.93 -1.30
N MET A 9 9.83 6.88 -1.47
CA MET A 9 9.80 7.82 -2.59
C MET A 9 9.84 9.30 -2.18
N LEU A 10 9.38 9.62 -0.96
CA LEU A 10 9.77 10.86 -0.30
C LEU A 10 11.28 10.89 -0.02
N THR A 11 11.99 9.79 -0.32
CA THR A 11 13.39 9.58 -0.05
C THR A 11 14.38 10.51 -0.74
N ALA A 12 13.99 11.05 -1.87
CA ALA A 12 14.78 12.04 -2.57
C ALA A 12 14.45 13.48 -2.13
N GLN A 13 13.34 13.72 -1.43
CA GLN A 13 12.75 15.07 -1.42
C GLN A 13 13.04 15.93 -0.18
N HIS A 14 13.39 15.34 0.98
CA HIS A 14 13.87 16.19 2.07
C HIS A 14 15.35 16.57 1.97
N CYS A 15 16.10 15.95 1.04
CA CYS A 15 17.41 16.48 0.64
C CYS A 15 17.26 17.79 -0.15
N ALA A 16 16.22 17.91 -0.98
CA ALA A 16 15.83 19.16 -1.65
C ALA A 16 15.12 20.17 -0.74
N ALA A 17 14.51 19.75 0.38
CA ALA A 17 13.88 20.67 1.34
C ALA A 17 14.83 21.16 2.44
N ARG A 18 15.86 20.39 2.86
CA ARG A 18 16.97 20.93 3.69
C ARG A 18 17.80 21.97 2.93
N LEU A 19 17.77 21.86 1.60
CA LEU A 19 18.22 22.83 0.61
C LEU A 19 17.47 24.17 0.63
N ALA A 20 16.20 24.15 1.02
CA ALA A 20 15.35 25.35 1.13
C ALA A 20 15.25 25.89 2.57
N PHE A 21 15.52 25.06 3.59
CA PHE A 21 15.48 25.48 5.00
C PHE A 21 16.83 25.91 5.58
N THR A 22 17.94 25.78 4.82
CA THR A 22 19.23 26.41 5.17
C THR A 22 19.47 27.62 4.27
N ARG A 23 18.78 28.71 4.60
CA ARG A 23 19.00 30.04 4.03
C ARG A 23 20.31 30.63 4.58
N GLU A 24 21.45 30.03 4.24
CA GLU A 24 22.77 30.63 4.56
C GLU A 24 23.97 30.18 3.69
N HIS A 25 23.88 29.17 2.82
CA HIS A 25 24.99 28.82 1.93
C HIS A 25 24.55 28.51 0.49
N HIS A 26 24.47 29.56 -0.33
CA HIS A 26 24.37 29.47 -1.79
C HIS A 26 25.69 28.92 -2.37
N ASN A 27 25.74 27.62 -2.73
CA ASN A 27 26.48 27.06 -3.90
C ASN A 27 26.73 25.54 -3.91
N CYS A 28 26.28 24.73 -2.94
CA CYS A 28 26.87 23.39 -2.75
C CYS A 28 26.04 22.15 -3.18
N GLN A 29 25.07 22.26 -4.09
CA GLN A 29 23.84 21.45 -3.91
C GLN A 29 23.46 20.39 -4.97
N VAL A 30 24.23 20.14 -6.04
CA VAL A 30 23.92 19.04 -7.00
C VAL A 30 25.06 18.02 -7.15
N HIS A 31 26.32 18.43 -6.91
CA HIS A 31 27.46 17.51 -6.96
C HIS A 31 27.46 16.44 -5.87
N HIS A 32 26.72 16.63 -4.77
CA HIS A 32 26.79 15.74 -3.61
C HIS A 32 26.07 14.40 -3.80
N TRP A 33 25.04 14.30 -4.65
CA TRP A 33 24.30 13.05 -4.88
C TRP A 33 25.01 12.08 -5.80
N HIS A 34 25.58 12.58 -6.90
CA HIS A 34 26.50 11.78 -7.71
C HIS A 34 27.71 11.36 -6.88
N LEU A 35 28.27 12.26 -6.05
CA LEU A 35 29.33 11.86 -5.13
C LEU A 35 28.88 10.80 -4.13
N LEU A 36 27.74 10.95 -3.44
CA LEU A 36 27.25 9.97 -2.46
C LEU A 36 26.95 8.63 -3.12
N PHE A 37 26.25 8.61 -4.26
CA PHE A 37 25.94 7.38 -4.99
C PHE A 37 27.20 6.69 -5.52
N VAL A 38 28.16 7.46 -6.05
CA VAL A 38 29.45 6.93 -6.53
C VAL A 38 30.31 6.46 -5.36
N THR A 39 30.34 7.20 -4.26
CA THR A 39 31.09 6.85 -3.04
C THR A 39 30.51 5.62 -2.38
N ASP A 40 29.18 5.56 -2.21
CA ASP A 40 28.47 4.39 -1.69
C ASP A 40 28.71 3.17 -2.58
N LYS A 41 28.63 3.31 -3.90
CA LYS A 41 28.92 2.24 -4.85
C LYS A 41 30.36 1.73 -4.73
N ASN A 42 31.33 2.65 -4.63
CA ASN A 42 32.75 2.29 -4.54
C ASN A 42 33.08 1.63 -3.19
N MET A 43 32.46 2.08 -2.10
CA MET A 43 32.68 1.55 -0.75
C MET A 43 31.75 0.38 -0.38
N ALA A 44 30.81 0.01 -1.25
CA ALA A 44 29.82 -1.03 -0.97
C ALA A 44 30.43 -2.42 -0.68
N LYS A 45 31.65 -2.70 -1.13
CA LYS A 45 32.35 -3.97 -0.84
C LYS A 45 33.07 -3.97 0.52
N ASP A 46 33.41 -2.78 1.01
CA ASP A 46 34.30 -2.60 2.16
C ASP A 46 33.56 -2.11 3.41
N SER A 47 32.30 -1.69 3.28
CA SER A 47 31.49 -1.20 4.38
C SER A 47 30.05 -1.69 4.31
N MET A 48 29.58 -2.35 5.39
CA MET A 48 28.18 -2.79 5.52
C MET A 48 27.19 -1.62 5.36
N TYR A 49 27.58 -0.43 5.82
CA TYR A 49 26.74 0.76 5.82
C TYR A 49 26.51 1.30 4.40
N HIS A 50 27.58 1.39 3.62
CA HIS A 50 27.54 1.83 2.22
C HIS A 50 26.89 0.76 1.34
N ALA A 51 27.15 -0.53 1.60
CA ALA A 51 26.49 -1.64 0.91
C ALA A 51 24.96 -1.58 1.09
N LEU A 52 24.50 -1.36 2.32
CA LEU A 52 23.08 -1.25 2.63
C LEU A 52 22.48 0.05 2.08
N GLY A 53 23.19 1.17 2.15
CA GLY A 53 22.76 2.46 1.59
C GLY A 53 22.55 2.37 0.08
N TYR A 54 23.58 1.93 -0.65
CA TYR A 54 23.53 1.77 -2.10
C TYR A 54 22.43 0.81 -2.55
N SER A 55 22.34 -0.38 -1.94
CA SER A 55 21.30 -1.35 -2.26
C SER A 55 19.89 -0.82 -1.96
N THR A 56 19.73 -0.02 -0.90
CA THR A 56 18.46 0.64 -0.59
C THR A 56 18.06 1.63 -1.67
N ILE A 57 18.98 2.46 -2.17
CA ILE A 57 18.71 3.41 -3.26
C ILE A 57 18.29 2.68 -4.54
N LEU A 58 19.00 1.62 -4.93
CA LEU A 58 18.65 0.85 -6.13
C LEU A 58 17.32 0.09 -5.98
N VAL A 59 17.02 -0.40 -4.77
CA VAL A 59 15.69 -0.98 -4.49
C VAL A 59 14.60 0.09 -4.58
N MET A 60 14.86 1.32 -4.14
CA MET A 60 13.92 2.44 -4.33
C MET A 60 13.72 2.75 -5.81
N GLN A 61 14.79 2.81 -6.61
CA GLN A 61 14.71 2.96 -8.06
C GLN A 61 13.85 1.87 -8.70
N ALA A 62 14.15 0.60 -8.43
CA ALA A 62 13.38 -0.55 -8.89
C ALA A 62 11.90 -0.45 -8.52
N ALA A 63 11.61 0.03 -7.30
CA ALA A 63 10.26 0.16 -6.80
C ALA A 63 9.50 1.34 -7.46
N MET A 64 10.21 2.39 -7.86
CA MET A 64 9.68 3.58 -8.52
C MET A 64 9.42 3.38 -10.01
N THR A 65 10.39 2.82 -10.74
CA THR A 65 10.29 2.61 -12.19
C THR A 65 9.45 1.39 -12.51
N PHE A 66 9.54 0.37 -11.63
CA PHE A 66 8.95 -0.95 -11.83
C PHE A 66 9.45 -1.63 -13.11
N GLU A 67 10.63 -1.21 -13.60
CA GLU A 67 11.23 -1.78 -14.80
C GLU A 67 11.95 -3.10 -14.46
N PRO A 68 11.82 -4.15 -15.30
CA PRO A 68 12.44 -5.45 -15.02
C PRO A 68 13.96 -5.35 -14.81
N GLN A 69 14.64 -4.46 -15.53
CA GLN A 69 16.09 -4.25 -15.40
C GLN A 69 16.46 -3.65 -14.04
N ASP A 70 15.77 -2.58 -13.62
CA ASP A 70 15.98 -1.97 -12.32
C ASP A 70 15.64 -2.94 -11.18
N ILE A 71 14.55 -3.73 -11.32
CA ILE A 71 14.19 -4.78 -10.36
C ILE A 71 15.29 -5.83 -10.23
N GLN A 72 15.82 -6.33 -11.35
CA GLN A 72 16.91 -7.30 -11.34
C GLN A 72 18.17 -6.70 -10.70
N MET A 73 18.51 -5.46 -11.04
CA MET A 73 19.66 -4.74 -10.47
C MET A 73 19.51 -4.53 -8.96
N GLY A 74 18.34 -4.10 -8.50
CA GLY A 74 18.03 -3.95 -7.08
C GLY A 74 18.12 -5.27 -6.32
N ILE A 75 17.59 -6.36 -6.88
CA ILE A 75 17.71 -7.71 -6.29
C ILE A 75 19.18 -8.16 -6.23
N GLY A 76 19.94 -7.98 -7.31
CA GLY A 76 21.36 -8.34 -7.38
C GLY A 76 22.17 -7.61 -6.33
N THR A 77 22.04 -6.29 -6.28
CA THR A 77 22.77 -5.44 -5.32
C THR A 77 22.38 -5.75 -3.87
N MET A 78 21.11 -6.05 -3.59
CA MET A 78 20.68 -6.46 -2.26
C MET A 78 21.29 -7.81 -1.82
N LYS A 79 21.49 -8.75 -2.75
CA LYS A 79 22.21 -10.00 -2.47
C LYS A 79 23.68 -9.74 -2.18
N GLU A 80 24.33 -8.86 -2.92
CA GLU A 80 25.73 -8.46 -2.68
C GLU A 80 25.89 -7.75 -1.33
N ALA A 81 24.96 -6.86 -0.98
CA ALA A 81 24.94 -6.20 0.32
C ALA A 81 24.78 -7.22 1.46
N LEU A 82 23.90 -8.22 1.29
CA LEU A 82 23.75 -9.31 2.25
C LEU A 82 25.04 -10.11 2.43
N GLN A 83 25.72 -10.46 1.33
CA GLN A 83 27.01 -11.15 1.38
C GLN A 83 28.06 -10.33 2.11
N THR A 84 28.12 -9.02 1.84
CA THR A 84 29.03 -8.09 2.54
C THR A 84 28.74 -8.10 4.04
N CYS A 85 27.49 -7.93 4.45
CA CYS A 85 27.07 -8.03 5.85
C CYS A 85 27.45 -9.36 6.50
N GLN A 86 27.35 -10.48 5.76
CA GLN A 86 27.73 -11.80 6.25
C GLN A 86 29.24 -11.94 6.49
N ARG A 87 30.10 -11.28 5.69
CA ARG A 87 31.56 -11.30 5.89
C ARG A 87 31.99 -10.62 7.19
N PHE A 88 31.32 -9.54 7.56
CA PHE A 88 31.57 -8.82 8.83
C PHE A 88 30.93 -9.49 10.05
N ARG A 89 30.03 -10.46 9.84
CA ARG A 89 29.38 -11.19 10.93
C ARG A 89 30.34 -12.23 11.53
N LYS A 90 30.69 -12.07 12.81
CA LYS A 90 31.41 -13.12 13.56
C LYS A 90 30.55 -14.40 13.61
N ARG A 91 31.13 -15.56 13.23
CA ARG A 91 30.49 -16.87 13.40
C ARG A 91 30.43 -17.24 14.88
N ASN A 92 29.34 -16.91 15.56
CA ASN A 92 29.01 -17.48 16.86
C ASN A 92 27.88 -18.51 16.69
N SER A 93 28.13 -19.78 17.03
CA SER A 93 27.18 -20.89 16.82
C SER A 93 25.84 -20.71 17.56
N VAL A 94 25.81 -19.89 18.62
CA VAL A 94 24.62 -19.65 19.45
C VAL A 94 23.51 -18.89 18.70
N VAL A 95 23.87 -17.96 17.79
CA VAL A 95 22.87 -17.21 17.00
C VAL A 95 22.34 -18.05 15.84
N GLU A 96 23.12 -19.00 15.36
CA GLU A 96 22.73 -19.98 14.35
C GLU A 96 21.71 -20.98 14.94
N SER A 97 21.89 -21.37 16.21
CA SER A 97 20.91 -22.16 16.97
C SER A 97 19.58 -21.43 17.19
N LEU A 98 19.58 -20.12 17.51
CA LEU A 98 18.33 -19.34 17.64
C LEU A 98 17.61 -19.17 16.28
N SER A 99 18.36 -18.96 15.20
CA SER A 99 17.79 -18.90 13.85
C SER A 99 17.19 -20.25 13.41
N ASN A 100 17.91 -21.35 13.69
CA ASN A 100 17.49 -22.69 13.29
C ASN A 100 16.33 -23.21 14.14
N LEU A 101 16.33 -22.99 15.45
CA LEU A 101 15.29 -23.46 16.38
C LEU A 101 13.96 -22.72 16.15
N VAL A 102 14.00 -21.41 15.85
CA VAL A 102 12.82 -20.64 15.47
C VAL A 102 12.31 -21.05 14.09
N SER A 103 13.19 -21.35 13.12
CA SER A 103 12.80 -21.83 11.79
C SER A 103 12.17 -23.24 11.81
N LYS A 104 12.63 -24.10 12.73
CA LYS A 104 12.18 -25.49 12.86
C LYS A 104 10.84 -25.59 13.59
N GLN A 105 10.63 -24.82 14.67
CA GLN A 105 9.30 -24.72 15.32
C GLN A 105 8.22 -24.10 14.41
N THR A 106 8.57 -23.24 13.45
CA THR A 106 7.59 -22.59 12.54
C THR A 106 7.29 -23.35 11.26
N GLY A 107 8.12 -24.33 10.87
CA GLY A 107 7.88 -25.17 9.70
C GLY A 107 6.78 -26.22 9.92
N ASP A 108 6.77 -26.82 11.11
CA ASP A 108 5.92 -27.99 11.39
C ASP A 108 4.48 -27.62 11.81
N GLN A 109 4.25 -26.41 12.36
CA GLN A 109 2.91 -26.01 12.86
C GLN A 109 1.96 -25.44 11.78
N LEU A 110 2.42 -25.21 10.55
CA LEU A 110 1.65 -24.51 9.50
C LEU A 110 1.32 -25.37 8.28
N SER A 111 1.68 -26.66 8.29
CA SER A 111 1.42 -27.59 7.19
C SER A 111 -0.01 -28.17 7.16
N GLU A 112 -0.85 -27.89 8.17
CA GLU A 112 -2.17 -28.53 8.29
C GLU A 112 -3.38 -27.73 7.79
N GLY A 113 -3.21 -26.65 7.01
CA GLY A 113 -4.41 -25.90 6.60
C GLY A 113 -4.27 -24.80 5.57
N ASN A 114 -3.66 -25.07 4.42
CA ASN A 114 -3.99 -24.50 3.10
C ASN A 114 -2.86 -24.79 2.11
N ASN A 115 -3.19 -25.42 0.99
CA ASN A 115 -2.26 -25.76 -0.10
C ASN A 115 -1.81 -24.54 -0.95
N ASP A 116 -2.06 -23.32 -0.49
CA ASP A 116 -1.71 -22.11 -1.24
C ASP A 116 -0.27 -21.66 -0.94
N GLU A 117 0.66 -22.06 -1.80
CA GLU A 117 2.07 -21.67 -1.76
C GLU A 117 2.28 -20.14 -1.63
N ASN A 118 1.36 -19.34 -2.20
CA ASN A 118 1.36 -17.88 -2.08
C ASN A 118 1.05 -17.40 -0.66
N MET A 119 0.14 -18.06 0.06
CA MET A 119 -0.23 -17.72 1.43
C MET A 119 0.89 -18.11 2.40
N ILE A 120 1.51 -19.27 2.20
CA ILE A 120 2.68 -19.72 2.96
C ILE A 120 3.84 -18.72 2.81
N ASN A 121 4.13 -18.28 1.58
CA ASN A 121 5.16 -17.28 1.33
C ASN A 121 4.84 -15.92 1.97
N PHE A 122 3.56 -15.52 2.00
CA PHE A 122 3.11 -14.31 2.69
C PHE A 122 3.32 -14.39 4.22
N ILE A 123 2.97 -15.53 4.83
CA ILE A 123 3.17 -15.79 6.27
C ILE A 123 4.67 -15.77 6.61
N LYS A 124 5.50 -16.47 5.82
CA LYS A 124 6.97 -16.45 5.96
C LYS A 124 7.53 -15.01 5.87
N GLY A 125 6.98 -14.20 4.96
CA GLY A 125 7.31 -12.77 4.87
C GLY A 125 6.97 -11.99 6.13
N GLY A 126 5.76 -12.17 6.68
CA GLY A 126 5.33 -11.57 7.94
C GLY A 126 6.21 -11.96 9.13
N LEU A 127 6.62 -13.22 9.21
CA LEU A 127 7.53 -13.71 10.26
C LEU A 127 8.92 -13.08 10.16
N LYS A 128 9.47 -12.93 8.94
CA LYS A 128 10.76 -12.23 8.75
C LYS A 128 10.70 -10.76 9.19
N ILE A 129 9.59 -10.08 8.90
CA ILE A 129 9.36 -8.70 9.37
C ILE A 129 9.37 -8.65 10.90
N ARG A 130 8.79 -9.66 11.56
CA ARG A 130 8.80 -9.77 13.03
C ARG A 130 10.19 -9.93 13.59
N THR A 131 10.95 -10.86 13.03
CA THR A 131 12.33 -11.08 13.45
C THR A 131 13.15 -9.80 13.30
N SER A 132 12.99 -9.08 12.18
CA SER A 132 13.64 -7.79 11.99
C SER A 132 13.26 -6.77 13.06
N TYR A 133 11.97 -6.64 13.41
CA TYR A 133 11.55 -5.71 14.45
C TYR A 133 12.16 -6.03 15.81
N GLN A 134 12.23 -7.32 16.19
CA GLN A 134 12.83 -7.73 17.46
C GLN A 134 14.33 -7.43 17.51
N ILE A 135 15.06 -7.67 16.41
CA ILE A 135 16.47 -7.28 16.31
C ILE A 135 16.65 -5.78 16.55
N TYR A 136 15.79 -4.93 15.97
CA TYR A 136 15.86 -3.49 16.23
C TYR A 136 15.60 -3.13 17.70
N LYS A 137 14.67 -3.82 18.39
CA LYS A 137 14.44 -3.60 19.83
C LYS A 137 15.66 -3.97 20.67
N GLU A 138 16.29 -5.09 20.37
CA GLU A 138 17.55 -5.49 21.04
C GLU A 138 18.65 -4.45 20.79
N CYS A 139 18.82 -4.00 19.53
CA CYS A 139 19.77 -2.94 19.21
C CYS A 139 19.46 -1.62 19.92
N HIS A 140 18.19 -1.29 20.13
CA HIS A 140 17.76 -0.10 20.88
C HIS A 140 18.15 -0.17 22.36
N GLN A 141 18.02 -1.34 22.99
CA GLN A 141 18.49 -1.56 24.36
C GLN A 141 20.01 -1.43 24.47
N VAL A 142 20.74 -1.97 23.50
CA VAL A 142 22.21 -1.85 23.40
C VAL A 142 22.63 -0.38 23.23
N LEU A 143 21.93 0.38 22.39
CA LEU A 143 22.21 1.81 22.21
C LEU A 143 22.02 2.58 23.53
N ALA A 144 20.97 2.27 24.28
CA ALA A 144 20.71 2.90 25.58
C ALA A 144 21.80 2.61 26.62
N SER A 145 22.43 1.42 26.57
CA SER A 145 23.57 1.10 27.45
C SER A 145 24.88 1.72 26.99
N MET A 146 25.10 1.86 25.67
CA MET A 146 26.29 2.50 25.09
C MET A 146 26.38 4.00 25.36
N THR A 147 25.25 4.70 25.46
CA THR A 147 25.20 6.16 25.69
C THR A 147 25.84 6.57 27.03
N LYS A 148 26.06 5.61 27.95
CA LYS A 148 26.74 5.84 29.24
C LYS A 148 28.27 5.90 29.13
N ASN A 149 28.87 5.41 28.04
CA ASN A 149 30.31 5.40 27.82
C ASN A 149 30.66 6.39 26.67
N LYS A 150 31.22 7.56 27.01
CA LYS A 150 31.60 8.63 26.06
C LYS A 150 32.85 8.29 25.24
N CYS A 151 32.73 7.44 24.22
CA CYS A 151 33.75 7.36 23.17
C CYS A 151 33.06 7.38 21.80
N SER A 152 33.11 8.52 21.11
CA SER A 152 32.40 8.76 19.85
C SER A 152 33.22 8.25 18.66
N ASN A 153 32.91 7.03 18.18
CA ASN A 153 33.44 6.51 16.91
C ASN A 153 32.40 6.64 15.77
N ASP A 154 32.85 6.84 14.53
CA ASP A 154 31.97 7.00 13.35
C ASP A 154 31.00 5.81 13.16
N THR A 155 31.46 4.59 13.44
CA THR A 155 30.63 3.37 13.45
C THR A 155 29.46 3.46 14.44
N GLN A 156 29.64 4.13 15.59
CA GLN A 156 28.59 4.30 16.58
C GLN A 156 27.50 5.25 16.07
N HIS A 157 27.88 6.34 15.40
CA HIS A 157 26.92 7.26 14.77
C HIS A 157 26.10 6.57 13.67
N GLN A 158 26.74 5.72 12.86
CA GLN A 158 26.05 4.95 11.83
C GLN A 158 25.12 3.87 12.42
N PHE A 159 25.51 3.23 13.52
CA PHE A 159 24.66 2.28 14.25
C PHE A 159 23.46 2.99 14.89
N GLU A 160 23.69 4.07 15.63
CA GLU A 160 22.65 4.88 16.26
C GLU A 160 21.61 5.36 15.26
N GLY A 161 22.04 5.93 14.13
CA GLY A 161 21.14 6.36 13.06
C GLY A 161 20.31 5.21 12.47
N GLY A 162 20.89 4.02 12.34
CA GLY A 162 20.17 2.82 11.89
C GLY A 162 19.13 2.32 12.89
N VAL A 163 19.46 2.32 14.18
CA VAL A 163 18.52 1.94 15.25
C VAL A 163 17.35 2.92 15.33
N LYS A 164 17.65 4.22 15.32
CA LYS A 164 16.64 5.30 15.34
C LYS A 164 15.69 5.21 14.14
N LEU A 165 16.23 4.98 12.94
CA LEU A 165 15.42 4.72 11.74
C LEU A 165 14.52 3.50 11.92
N GLY A 166 15.09 2.35 12.29
CA GLY A 166 14.36 1.09 12.38
C GLY A 166 13.25 1.15 13.42
N ILE A 167 13.56 1.52 14.67
CA ILE A 167 12.58 1.66 15.75
C ILE A 167 11.52 2.70 15.40
N GLY A 168 11.97 3.84 14.88
CA GLY A 168 11.12 4.94 14.44
C GLY A 168 10.09 4.50 13.39
N ALA A 169 10.56 3.88 12.31
CA ALA A 169 9.74 3.42 11.21
C ALA A 169 8.78 2.29 11.62
N PHE A 170 9.24 1.27 12.36
CA PHE A 170 8.38 0.18 12.82
C PHE A 170 7.26 0.69 13.73
N ASN A 171 7.59 1.49 14.74
CA ASN A 171 6.59 2.01 15.67
C ASN A 171 5.57 2.93 14.98
N LEU A 172 6.03 3.77 14.06
CA LEU A 172 5.16 4.65 13.31
C LEU A 172 4.26 3.88 12.34
N MET A 173 4.82 2.96 11.55
CA MET A 173 4.04 2.14 10.61
C MET A 173 2.99 1.29 11.32
N LEU A 174 3.35 0.65 12.44
CA LEU A 174 2.41 -0.12 13.25
C LEU A 174 1.29 0.78 13.79
N SER A 175 1.62 2.00 14.25
CA SER A 175 0.62 2.94 14.75
C SER A 175 -0.38 3.40 13.69
N LEU A 176 -0.05 3.31 12.41
CA LEU A 176 -0.94 3.69 11.31
C LEU A 176 -1.92 2.58 10.93
N LEU A 177 -1.71 1.35 11.44
CA LEU A 177 -2.63 0.26 11.21
C LEU A 177 -3.93 0.47 11.99
N PRO A 178 -5.08 0.10 11.42
CA PRO A 178 -6.34 0.07 12.16
C PRO A 178 -6.19 -0.71 13.47
N SER A 179 -6.82 -0.24 14.54
CA SER A 179 -6.77 -0.86 15.89
C SER A 179 -7.25 -2.32 15.93
N ARG A 180 -7.99 -2.77 14.91
CA ARG A 180 -8.37 -4.18 14.70
C ARG A 180 -7.18 -5.03 14.24
N ILE A 181 -6.29 -4.50 13.41
CA ILE A 181 -5.08 -5.18 12.91
C ILE A 181 -3.94 -5.07 13.92
N LEU A 182 -3.81 -3.91 14.58
CA LEU A 182 -2.82 -3.70 15.64
C LEU A 182 -2.95 -4.76 16.75
N ARG A 183 -4.17 -5.01 17.25
CA ARG A 183 -4.44 -6.03 18.27
C ARG A 183 -4.00 -7.44 17.87
N LEU A 184 -4.08 -7.78 16.59
CA LEU A 184 -3.63 -9.09 16.07
C LEU A 184 -2.10 -9.16 15.99
N LEU A 185 -1.46 -8.05 15.70
CA LEU A 185 -0.01 -7.96 15.61
C LEU A 185 0.65 -7.87 17.00
N GLU A 186 0.01 -7.19 17.96
CA GLU A 186 0.41 -7.14 19.37
C GLU A 186 0.51 -8.53 19.98
N PHE A 187 -0.46 -9.40 19.67
CA PHE A 187 -0.44 -10.80 20.06
C PHE A 187 0.82 -11.55 19.57
N ILE A 188 1.37 -11.18 18.41
CA ILE A 188 2.57 -11.81 17.82
C ILE A 188 3.86 -11.08 18.30
N GLY A 189 3.75 -10.04 19.14
CA GLY A 189 4.88 -9.28 19.71
C GLY A 189 5.16 -7.92 19.04
N PHE A 190 4.28 -7.47 18.14
CA PHE A 190 4.37 -6.14 17.54
C PHE A 190 3.50 -5.13 18.30
N SER A 191 4.13 -4.28 19.12
CA SER A 191 3.49 -3.06 19.62
C SER A 191 3.99 -1.85 18.83
N GLY A 192 3.08 -0.92 18.52
CA GLY A 192 3.40 0.32 17.82
C GLY A 192 3.11 1.53 18.69
N ASN A 193 4.15 2.27 19.09
CA ASN A 193 3.99 3.53 19.81
C ASN A 193 4.30 4.72 18.89
N ARG A 194 3.27 5.45 18.48
CA ARG A 194 3.41 6.58 17.56
C ARG A 194 4.36 7.66 18.06
N ASN A 195 4.28 8.03 19.34
CA ASN A 195 5.08 9.11 19.92
C ASN A 195 6.55 8.72 19.96
N LEU A 196 6.84 7.49 20.37
CA LEU A 196 8.20 6.93 20.29
C LEU A 196 8.69 6.88 18.84
N GLY A 197 7.83 6.45 17.91
CA GLY A 197 8.13 6.41 16.48
C GLY A 197 8.56 7.79 15.94
N LEU A 198 7.77 8.82 16.22
CA LEU A 198 8.07 10.20 15.80
C LEU A 198 9.32 10.76 16.47
N LEU A 199 9.51 10.49 17.77
CA LEU A 199 10.70 10.94 18.51
C LEU A 199 11.98 10.36 17.91
N GLN A 200 12.04 9.03 17.75
CA GLN A 200 13.21 8.34 17.22
C GLN A 200 13.54 8.77 15.79
N LEU A 201 12.53 8.99 14.95
CA LEU A 201 12.75 9.50 13.60
C LEU A 201 13.25 10.96 13.61
N ARG A 202 12.75 11.83 14.49
CA ARG A 202 13.23 13.22 14.58
C ARG A 202 14.68 13.29 15.05
N GLU A 203 15.03 12.49 16.04
CA GLU A 203 16.42 12.37 16.49
C GLU A 203 17.32 11.77 15.40
N GLY A 204 16.87 10.72 14.70
CA GLY A 204 17.62 10.11 13.61
C GLY A 204 17.81 11.07 12.42
N ALA A 205 16.80 11.89 12.13
CA ALA A 205 16.83 12.94 11.11
C ALA A 205 17.79 14.10 11.46
N SER A 206 18.00 14.36 12.74
CA SER A 206 18.90 15.42 13.22
C SER A 206 20.36 14.97 13.27
N GLY A 207 20.62 13.66 13.21
CA GLY A 207 21.97 13.09 13.19
C GLY A 207 22.69 13.23 11.85
N SER A 208 23.95 12.80 11.83
CA SER A 208 24.86 12.83 10.66
C SER A 208 25.01 11.48 9.94
N SER A 209 24.29 10.44 10.37
CA SER A 209 24.37 9.12 9.74
C SER A 209 23.91 9.13 8.28
N LEU A 210 24.39 8.18 7.47
CA LEU A 210 23.93 7.99 6.09
C LEU A 210 22.41 7.71 6.01
N ARG A 211 21.81 7.28 7.12
CA ARG A 211 20.39 6.97 7.26
C ARG A 211 19.55 8.12 7.81
N ALA A 212 20.17 9.24 8.18
CA ALA A 212 19.45 10.41 8.67
C ALA A 212 18.43 10.89 7.64
N ILE A 213 18.80 10.81 6.35
CA ILE A 213 17.87 11.03 5.26
C ILE A 213 16.64 10.15 5.47
N LEU A 214 16.76 8.82 5.52
CA LEU A 214 15.65 7.86 5.63
C LEU A 214 14.66 8.17 6.76
N CYS A 215 15.15 8.71 7.87
CA CYS A 215 14.33 9.16 8.99
C CYS A 215 13.40 10.33 8.61
N VAL A 216 13.95 11.35 7.94
CA VAL A 216 13.21 12.53 7.49
C VAL A 216 12.09 12.14 6.52
N LEU A 217 12.34 11.14 5.68
CA LEU A 217 11.46 10.69 4.60
C LEU A 217 10.28 9.94 5.20
N THR A 218 10.56 9.14 6.24
CA THR A 218 9.53 8.47 7.04
C THR A 218 8.64 9.48 7.79
N LEU A 219 9.20 10.60 8.28
CA LEU A 219 8.43 11.69 8.90
C LEU A 219 7.54 12.43 7.90
N LEU A 220 8.09 12.80 6.73
CA LEU A 220 7.31 13.39 5.65
C LEU A 220 6.14 12.50 5.25
N PHE A 221 6.36 11.19 5.15
CA PHE A 221 5.31 10.23 4.82
C PHE A 221 4.15 10.33 5.80
N TYR A 222 4.45 10.31 7.10
CA TYR A 222 3.44 10.40 8.14
C TYR A 222 2.69 11.74 8.11
N HIS A 223 3.41 12.86 8.00
CA HIS A 223 2.78 14.18 7.98
C HIS A 223 1.93 14.40 6.72
N THR A 224 2.34 13.84 5.58
CA THR A 224 1.57 13.90 4.33
C THR A 224 0.31 13.03 4.41
N TYR A 225 0.43 11.81 4.93
CA TYR A 225 -0.72 10.92 5.14
C TYR A 225 -1.75 11.51 6.11
N VAL A 226 -1.28 12.13 7.20
CA VAL A 226 -2.16 12.84 8.14
C VAL A 226 -2.79 14.06 7.47
N SER A 227 -2.03 14.83 6.69
CA SER A 227 -2.56 16.00 5.96
C SER A 227 -3.59 15.60 4.90
N LEU A 228 -3.46 14.41 4.30
CA LEU A 228 -4.43 13.88 3.34
C LEU A 228 -5.77 13.61 4.03
N ILE A 229 -5.72 12.97 5.21
CA ILE A 229 -6.90 12.74 6.04
C ILE A 229 -7.54 14.06 6.47
N LEU A 230 -6.73 15.07 6.81
CA LEU A 230 -7.19 16.39 7.23
C LEU A 230 -7.56 17.33 6.08
N GLY A 231 -7.45 16.89 4.82
CA GLY A 231 -7.80 17.69 3.64
C GLY A 231 -6.81 18.83 3.31
N LYS A 232 -5.61 18.84 3.91
CA LYS A 232 -4.57 19.87 3.72
C LYS A 232 -3.41 19.42 2.83
N ALA A 233 -3.41 18.18 2.33
CA ALA A 233 -2.27 17.63 1.60
C ALA A 233 -2.10 18.14 0.16
N GLN A 234 -3.16 18.68 -0.47
CA GLN A 234 -3.08 19.07 -1.89
C GLN A 234 -1.99 20.12 -2.14
N ASP A 235 -1.87 21.12 -1.28
CA ASP A 235 -0.86 22.18 -1.44
C ASP A 235 0.55 21.66 -1.20
N THR A 236 0.73 20.75 -0.24
CA THR A 236 2.00 20.05 -0.02
C THR A 236 2.41 19.26 -1.26
N PHE A 237 1.50 18.51 -1.89
CA PHE A 237 1.82 17.76 -3.11
C PHE A 237 2.14 18.68 -4.29
N ARG A 238 1.43 19.79 -4.46
CA ARG A 238 1.75 20.78 -5.50
C ARG A 238 3.12 21.41 -5.30
N GLN A 239 3.45 21.78 -4.05
CA GLN A 239 4.79 22.28 -3.70
C GLN A 239 5.87 21.23 -3.96
N CYS A 240 5.61 19.95 -3.66
CA CYS A 240 6.50 18.84 -4.00
C CYS A 240 6.72 18.73 -5.52
N ILE A 241 5.67 18.86 -6.34
CA ILE A 241 5.81 18.82 -7.80
C ILE A 241 6.69 19.97 -8.29
N VAL A 242 6.47 21.20 -7.79
CA VAL A 242 7.26 22.38 -8.19
C VAL A 242 8.72 22.24 -7.75
N ALA A 243 8.96 21.79 -6.52
CA ALA A 243 10.29 21.69 -5.93
C ALA A 243 11.17 20.59 -6.56
N GLN A 244 10.60 19.64 -7.29
CA GLN A 244 11.33 18.53 -7.87
C GLN A 244 11.22 18.60 -9.39
N GLN A 245 12.29 18.88 -10.13
CA GLN A 245 12.25 18.88 -11.61
C GLN A 245 13.12 17.78 -12.23
N GLU A 246 13.98 17.13 -11.44
CA GLU A 246 14.92 16.12 -11.92
C GLU A 246 14.33 14.70 -11.86
N TRP A 247 13.50 14.39 -10.86
CA TRP A 247 12.92 13.05 -10.65
C TRP A 247 11.42 13.02 -10.90
N LYS A 248 11.03 12.73 -12.14
CA LYS A 248 9.62 12.66 -12.58
C LYS A 248 8.78 11.60 -11.85
N GLN A 249 9.42 10.55 -11.31
CA GLN A 249 8.73 9.50 -10.55
C GLN A 249 8.07 10.07 -9.29
N ILE A 250 8.60 11.14 -8.71
CA ILE A 250 7.99 11.84 -7.58
C ILE A 250 6.72 12.55 -8.00
N HIS A 251 6.71 13.15 -9.20
CA HIS A 251 5.52 13.75 -9.77
C HIS A 251 4.41 12.72 -9.90
N HIS A 252 4.73 11.52 -10.39
CA HIS A 252 3.73 10.45 -10.57
C HIS A 252 3.05 10.06 -9.27
N LEU A 253 3.76 10.11 -8.15
CA LEU A 253 3.17 9.83 -6.84
C LEU A 253 2.32 10.97 -6.34
N CYS A 254 2.78 12.21 -6.53
CA CYS A 254 1.98 13.37 -6.23
C CYS A 254 0.70 13.38 -7.08
N TYR A 255 0.79 13.05 -8.37
CA TYR A 255 -0.35 12.87 -9.27
C TYR A 255 -1.28 11.78 -8.77
N TRP A 256 -0.74 10.65 -8.30
CA TRP A 256 -1.53 9.57 -7.71
C TRP A 256 -2.34 10.03 -6.50
N GLU A 257 -1.70 10.72 -5.55
CA GLU A 257 -2.37 11.21 -4.34
C GLU A 257 -3.34 12.36 -4.64
N LEU A 258 -3.00 13.27 -5.56
CA LEU A 258 -3.88 14.35 -6.01
C LEU A 258 -5.10 13.81 -6.78
N MET A 259 -4.92 12.79 -7.62
CA MET A 259 -6.00 12.10 -8.33
C MET A 259 -7.02 11.53 -7.32
N TRP A 260 -6.56 10.84 -6.28
CA TRP A 260 -7.46 10.31 -5.24
C TRP A 260 -8.06 11.40 -4.37
N SER A 261 -7.29 12.42 -4.00
CA SER A 261 -7.80 13.56 -3.22
C SER A 261 -8.96 14.24 -3.92
N HIS A 262 -8.83 14.49 -5.23
CA HIS A 262 -9.93 15.04 -6.04
C HIS A 262 -11.06 14.04 -6.26
N SER A 263 -10.77 12.74 -6.43
CA SER A 263 -11.79 11.69 -6.54
C SER A 263 -12.64 11.57 -5.26
N PHE A 264 -12.05 11.73 -4.08
CA PHE A 264 -12.77 11.75 -2.79
C PHE A 264 -13.69 12.97 -2.68
N GLN A 265 -13.30 14.09 -3.29
CA GLN A 265 -14.08 15.33 -3.38
C GLN A 265 -15.08 15.32 -4.54
N GLN A 266 -15.09 14.26 -5.36
CA GLN A 266 -15.85 14.17 -6.60
C GLN A 266 -15.56 15.28 -7.62
N ASP A 267 -14.36 15.87 -7.55
CA ASP A 267 -13.84 16.75 -8.60
C ASP A 267 -13.22 15.87 -9.71
N TRP A 268 -14.11 15.25 -10.49
CA TRP A 268 -13.74 14.24 -11.48
C TRP A 268 -12.85 14.79 -12.60
N LEU A 269 -12.98 16.08 -12.95
CA LEU A 269 -12.19 16.70 -14.01
C LEU A 269 -10.73 16.90 -13.56
N LYS A 270 -10.50 17.40 -12.33
CA LYS A 270 -9.14 17.46 -11.77
C LYS A 270 -8.58 16.07 -11.50
N ALA A 271 -9.40 15.13 -11.05
CA ALA A 271 -8.97 13.74 -10.91
C ALA A 271 -8.53 13.14 -12.25
N TYR A 272 -9.28 13.40 -13.32
CA TYR A 272 -8.95 12.99 -14.69
C TYR A 272 -7.61 13.58 -15.14
N HIS A 273 -7.37 14.87 -14.90
CA HIS A 273 -6.10 15.52 -15.26
C HIS A 273 -4.89 14.76 -14.72
N TYR A 274 -4.88 14.42 -13.42
CA TYR A 274 -3.78 13.66 -12.83
C TYR A 274 -3.75 12.19 -13.28
N ALA A 275 -4.91 11.57 -13.52
CA ALA A 275 -4.98 10.23 -14.08
C ALA A 275 -4.39 10.16 -15.50
N ASP A 276 -4.58 11.20 -16.31
CA ASP A 276 -4.04 11.32 -17.65
C ASP A 276 -2.51 11.52 -17.63
N LEU A 277 -2.00 12.39 -16.76
CA LEU A 277 -0.55 12.54 -16.54
C LEU A 277 0.11 11.20 -16.15
N LEU A 278 -0.51 10.46 -15.22
CA LEU A 278 -0.07 9.11 -14.85
C LEU A 278 -0.07 8.14 -16.04
N CYS A 279 -1.13 8.15 -16.86
CA CYS A 279 -1.22 7.30 -18.05
C CYS A 279 -0.13 7.62 -19.07
N LYS A 280 0.17 8.90 -19.29
CA LYS A 280 1.18 9.36 -20.26
C LYS A 280 2.59 9.07 -19.76
N GLU A 281 2.90 9.46 -18.54
CA GLU A 281 4.28 9.53 -18.07
C GLU A 281 4.75 8.30 -17.29
N SER A 282 3.87 7.66 -16.50
CA SER A 282 4.30 6.61 -15.56
C SER A 282 4.28 5.22 -16.18
N LYS A 283 5.34 4.42 -15.94
CA LYS A 283 5.43 3.02 -16.41
C LYS A 283 5.01 1.97 -15.38
N TRP A 284 4.72 2.38 -14.14
CA TRP A 284 4.56 1.49 -12.98
C TRP A 284 3.45 0.44 -13.15
N SER A 285 2.27 0.82 -13.65
CA SER A 285 1.21 -0.13 -14.01
C SER A 285 0.28 0.49 -15.06
N LYS A 286 0.69 0.42 -16.34
CA LYS A 286 -0.07 1.02 -17.46
C LYS A 286 -1.51 0.53 -17.52
N ALA A 287 -1.74 -0.78 -17.32
CA ALA A 287 -3.10 -1.32 -17.30
C ALA A 287 -3.96 -0.72 -16.17
N THR A 288 -3.39 -0.56 -14.96
CA THR A 288 -4.12 0.04 -13.83
C THR A 288 -4.40 1.53 -14.09
N TYR A 289 -3.43 2.29 -14.59
CA TYR A 289 -3.62 3.72 -14.84
C TYR A 289 -4.67 3.98 -15.91
N VAL A 290 -4.62 3.25 -17.02
CA VAL A 290 -5.63 3.36 -18.08
C VAL A 290 -7.01 3.00 -17.57
N PHE A 291 -7.13 1.89 -16.82
CA PHE A 291 -8.41 1.51 -16.23
C PHE A 291 -8.94 2.60 -15.29
N GLN A 292 -8.07 3.18 -14.45
CA GLN A 292 -8.44 4.24 -13.52
C GLN A 292 -8.86 5.52 -14.25
N LYS A 293 -8.16 5.91 -15.33
CA LYS A 293 -8.53 7.03 -16.20
C LYS A 293 -9.92 6.82 -16.81
N ALA A 294 -10.18 5.64 -17.38
CA ALA A 294 -11.49 5.29 -17.93
C ALA A 294 -12.60 5.27 -16.86
N ALA A 295 -12.29 4.75 -15.67
CA ALA A 295 -13.19 4.72 -14.54
C ALA A 295 -13.56 6.13 -14.05
N ILE A 296 -12.59 7.06 -13.97
CA ILE A 296 -12.83 8.46 -13.59
C ILE A 296 -13.65 9.18 -14.67
N LEU A 297 -13.31 9.00 -15.95
CA LEU A 297 -14.08 9.57 -17.07
C LEU A 297 -15.53 9.08 -17.06
N SER A 298 -15.78 7.83 -16.65
CA SER A 298 -17.14 7.28 -16.54
C SER A 298 -17.97 7.91 -15.41
N MET A 299 -17.36 8.70 -14.53
CA MET A 299 -18.06 9.48 -13.51
C MET A 299 -18.44 10.90 -13.98
N LEU A 300 -17.90 11.35 -15.11
CA LEU A 300 -18.20 12.67 -15.66
C LEU A 300 -19.50 12.67 -16.48
N PRO A 301 -20.21 13.81 -16.56
CA PRO A 301 -21.27 14.00 -17.54
C PRO A 301 -20.74 13.83 -18.97
N GLU A 302 -21.58 13.33 -19.89
CA GLU A 302 -21.15 13.05 -21.27
C GLU A 302 -20.55 14.27 -21.98
N GLU A 303 -21.08 15.46 -21.72
CA GLU A 303 -20.57 16.71 -22.30
C GLU A 303 -19.15 17.04 -21.83
N ALA A 304 -18.87 16.83 -20.53
CA ALA A 304 -17.53 16.99 -19.99
C ALA A 304 -16.56 15.95 -20.59
N VAL A 305 -17.00 14.71 -20.79
CA VAL A 305 -16.18 13.68 -21.46
C VAL A 305 -15.84 14.10 -22.89
N ARG A 306 -16.80 14.61 -23.67
CA ARG A 306 -16.54 15.08 -25.05
C ARG A 306 -15.47 16.17 -25.09
N SER A 307 -15.45 17.08 -24.11
CA SER A 307 -14.43 18.14 -24.02
C SER A 307 -13.00 17.62 -23.83
N THR A 308 -12.84 16.40 -23.29
CA THR A 308 -11.53 15.77 -23.10
C THR A 308 -10.97 15.14 -24.39
N GLY A 309 -11.83 14.87 -25.38
CA GLY A 309 -11.47 14.14 -26.59
C GLY A 309 -11.20 12.65 -26.38
N GLU A 310 -11.50 12.10 -25.21
CA GLU A 310 -11.24 10.70 -24.86
C GLU A 310 -12.40 9.77 -25.25
N ASP A 311 -12.06 8.55 -25.67
CA ASP A 311 -13.03 7.46 -25.86
C ASP A 311 -12.92 6.46 -24.71
N ILE A 312 -13.90 6.51 -23.79
CA ILE A 312 -13.98 5.63 -22.63
C ILE A 312 -13.98 4.14 -23.03
N VAL A 313 -14.68 3.78 -24.12
CA VAL A 313 -14.79 2.39 -24.58
C VAL A 313 -13.44 1.91 -25.11
N ALA A 314 -12.77 2.73 -25.92
CA ALA A 314 -11.42 2.44 -26.39
C ALA A 314 -10.43 2.28 -25.23
N LEU A 315 -10.51 3.16 -24.22
CA LEU A 315 -9.66 3.07 -23.02
C LEU A 315 -9.89 1.78 -22.23
N PHE A 316 -11.13 1.28 -22.09
CA PHE A 316 -11.35 -0.02 -21.45
C PHE A 316 -10.82 -1.17 -22.31
N ARG A 317 -11.00 -1.13 -23.64
CA ARG A 317 -10.56 -2.20 -24.55
C ARG A 317 -9.04 -2.40 -24.56
N GLN A 318 -8.26 -1.33 -24.41
CA GLN A 318 -6.79 -1.45 -24.40
C GLN A 318 -6.21 -2.06 -23.10
N VAL A 319 -6.98 -2.10 -22.00
CA VAL A 319 -6.48 -2.55 -20.67
C VAL A 319 -5.87 -3.96 -20.72
N GLU A 320 -6.46 -4.88 -21.47
CA GLU A 320 -5.98 -6.27 -21.55
C GLU A 320 -4.59 -6.38 -22.19
N GLY A 321 -4.32 -5.57 -23.22
CA GLY A 321 -3.04 -5.54 -23.92
C GLY A 321 -1.91 -4.89 -23.11
N LEU A 322 -2.24 -4.12 -22.07
CA LEU A 322 -1.26 -3.39 -21.24
C LEU A 322 -0.80 -4.18 -20.00
N LYS A 323 -1.33 -5.39 -19.79
CA LYS A 323 -1.03 -6.21 -18.61
C LYS A 323 0.42 -6.69 -18.62
N GLN A 324 1.12 -6.46 -17.53
CA GLN A 324 2.51 -6.88 -17.36
C GLN A 324 2.61 -8.19 -16.54
N ARG A 325 3.73 -8.87 -16.68
CA ARG A 325 4.10 -10.05 -15.87
C ARG A 325 5.47 -9.81 -15.25
N ILE A 326 5.59 -10.05 -13.95
CA ILE A 326 6.85 -9.97 -13.21
C ILE A 326 7.10 -11.33 -12.60
N ALA A 327 8.28 -11.90 -12.89
CA ALA A 327 8.64 -13.26 -12.47
C ALA A 327 7.52 -14.28 -12.79
N GLY A 328 6.94 -14.18 -13.99
CA GLY A 328 5.85 -15.04 -14.47
C GLY A 328 4.45 -14.75 -13.88
N LYS A 329 4.33 -13.87 -12.87
CA LYS A 329 3.06 -13.53 -12.20
C LYS A 329 2.56 -12.16 -12.65
N SER A 330 1.28 -12.04 -13.01
CA SER A 330 0.66 -10.71 -13.23
C SER A 330 0.32 -10.02 -11.92
N ILE A 331 0.41 -8.68 -11.91
CA ILE A 331 0.05 -7.84 -10.77
C ILE A 331 -1.43 -8.06 -10.42
N PRO A 332 -1.79 -8.31 -9.15
CA PRO A 332 -3.18 -8.58 -8.77
C PRO A 332 -4.18 -7.50 -9.19
N THR A 333 -3.77 -6.24 -9.16
CA THR A 333 -4.62 -5.09 -9.50
C THR A 333 -4.84 -4.94 -11.00
N GLU A 334 -3.85 -5.32 -11.82
CA GLU A 334 -4.03 -5.42 -13.26
C GLU A 334 -4.97 -6.57 -13.63
N LYS A 335 -4.88 -7.72 -12.93
CA LYS A 335 -5.84 -8.82 -13.12
C LYS A 335 -7.27 -8.36 -12.83
N PHE A 336 -7.47 -7.55 -11.79
CA PHE A 336 -8.77 -6.95 -11.49
C PHE A 336 -9.24 -6.04 -12.63
N ALA A 337 -8.40 -5.07 -13.04
CA ALA A 337 -8.71 -4.14 -14.12
C ALA A 337 -9.08 -4.85 -15.44
N VAL A 338 -8.29 -5.85 -15.85
CA VAL A 338 -8.54 -6.65 -17.06
C VAL A 338 -9.86 -7.42 -16.97
N ARG A 339 -10.17 -8.02 -15.82
CA ARG A 339 -11.45 -8.75 -15.66
C ARG A 339 -12.64 -7.82 -15.81
N LYS A 340 -12.56 -6.61 -15.25
CA LYS A 340 -13.62 -5.59 -15.34
C LYS A 340 -13.76 -5.05 -16.76
N SER A 341 -12.65 -4.83 -17.46
CA SER A 341 -12.67 -4.26 -18.82
C SER A 341 -13.23 -5.21 -19.88
N ARG A 342 -13.28 -6.52 -19.63
CA ARG A 342 -13.89 -7.53 -20.54
C ARG A 342 -15.33 -7.22 -20.94
N ARG A 343 -16.07 -6.47 -20.12
CA ARG A 343 -17.43 -6.00 -20.44
C ARG A 343 -17.49 -5.09 -21.67
N TYR A 344 -16.35 -4.59 -22.13
CA TYR A 344 -16.21 -3.72 -23.30
C TYR A 344 -15.59 -4.43 -24.52
N SER A 345 -15.14 -5.69 -24.40
CA SER A 345 -14.35 -6.37 -25.43
C SER A 345 -15.17 -6.99 -26.56
N THR A 346 -16.44 -7.37 -26.32
CA THR A 346 -17.13 -8.36 -27.19
C THR A 346 -18.30 -7.79 -28.01
N SER A 347 -18.80 -6.59 -27.70
CA SER A 347 -20.03 -6.06 -28.32
C SER A 347 -19.88 -4.66 -28.90
N SER A 348 -20.69 -4.37 -29.93
CA SER A 348 -20.92 -3.02 -30.45
C SER A 348 -21.57 -2.10 -29.40
N ASN A 349 -22.38 -2.66 -28.50
CA ASN A 349 -22.93 -1.98 -27.33
C ASN A 349 -22.36 -2.58 -26.03
N PRO A 350 -21.34 -1.97 -25.41
CA PRO A 350 -20.67 -2.52 -24.23
C PRO A 350 -21.53 -2.37 -22.97
N VAL A 351 -21.42 -3.35 -22.05
CA VAL A 351 -22.16 -3.30 -20.78
C VAL A 351 -21.40 -2.39 -19.80
N LYS A 352 -21.78 -1.11 -19.74
CA LYS A 352 -21.10 -0.07 -18.95
C LYS A 352 -20.96 -0.44 -17.46
N LEU A 353 -19.82 -0.13 -16.85
CA LEU A 353 -19.62 -0.30 -15.41
C LEU A 353 -20.44 0.73 -14.62
N VAL A 354 -20.93 0.32 -13.46
CA VAL A 354 -21.67 1.19 -12.53
C VAL A 354 -20.68 1.71 -11.50
N LEU A 355 -20.55 3.03 -11.40
CA LEU A 355 -19.68 3.72 -10.44
C LEU A 355 -18.23 3.16 -10.36
N PRO A 356 -17.53 2.95 -11.50
CA PRO A 356 -16.24 2.27 -11.50
C PRO A 356 -15.15 2.97 -10.68
N ALA A 357 -15.21 4.31 -10.52
CA ALA A 357 -14.27 5.03 -9.67
C ALA A 357 -14.49 4.73 -8.17
N LEU A 358 -15.75 4.60 -7.73
CA LEU A 358 -16.10 4.25 -6.34
C LEU A 358 -15.79 2.78 -6.06
N GLU A 359 -15.98 1.89 -7.04
CA GLU A 359 -15.54 0.51 -6.95
C GLU A 359 -14.01 0.43 -6.75
N MET A 360 -13.26 1.22 -7.50
CA MET A 360 -11.81 1.34 -7.30
C MET A 360 -11.47 1.95 -5.94
N MET A 361 -12.23 2.95 -5.48
CA MET A 361 -12.08 3.52 -4.14
C MET A 361 -12.20 2.44 -3.06
N TYR A 362 -13.16 1.54 -3.19
CA TYR A 362 -13.34 0.41 -2.29
C TYR A 362 -12.16 -0.58 -2.33
N VAL A 363 -11.74 -1.00 -3.52
CA VAL A 363 -10.58 -1.89 -3.70
C VAL A 363 -9.34 -1.30 -3.03
N TRP A 364 -9.17 0.01 -3.12
CA TRP A 364 -8.03 0.74 -2.58
C TRP A 364 -8.20 1.23 -1.13
N ASN A 365 -9.26 0.82 -0.43
CA ASN A 365 -9.52 1.18 0.96
C ASN A 365 -9.78 2.70 1.19
N GLY A 366 -10.19 3.42 0.15
CA GLY A 366 -10.48 4.86 0.20
C GLY A 366 -11.62 5.21 1.15
N PHE A 367 -12.60 4.32 1.33
CA PHE A 367 -13.71 4.51 2.28
C PHE A 367 -13.26 4.70 3.74
N THR A 368 -12.09 4.17 4.13
CA THR A 368 -11.54 4.43 5.48
C THR A 368 -11.00 5.84 5.67
N ILE A 369 -10.69 6.54 4.57
CA ILE A 369 -10.24 7.92 4.56
C ILE A 369 -11.46 8.83 4.56
N VAL A 370 -12.39 8.63 3.61
CA VAL A 370 -13.60 9.47 3.51
C VAL A 370 -14.55 9.29 4.68
N GLY A 371 -14.62 8.11 5.30
CA GLY A 371 -15.47 7.86 6.46
C GLY A 371 -15.13 8.69 7.71
N ARG A 372 -14.01 9.41 7.71
CA ARG A 372 -13.65 10.39 8.77
C ARG A 372 -14.16 11.81 8.48
N ARG A 373 -14.76 12.01 7.31
CA ARG A 373 -15.28 13.27 6.78
C ARG A 373 -16.72 13.07 6.34
N SER A 374 -17.65 13.50 7.18
CA SER A 374 -19.09 13.34 6.93
C SER A 374 -19.51 14.00 5.62
N ASP A 375 -18.97 15.17 5.33
CA ASP A 375 -19.25 15.94 4.11
C ASP A 375 -18.90 15.16 2.82
N LEU A 376 -17.75 14.47 2.80
CA LEU A 376 -17.35 13.63 1.66
C LEU A 376 -18.19 12.35 1.59
N THR A 377 -18.51 11.76 2.75
CA THR A 377 -19.26 10.51 2.82
C THR A 377 -20.70 10.69 2.35
N GLU A 378 -21.36 11.78 2.76
CA GLU A 378 -22.73 12.11 2.36
C GLU A 378 -22.82 12.35 0.85
N SER A 379 -21.89 13.11 0.28
CA SER A 379 -21.82 13.34 -1.16
C SER A 379 -21.68 12.04 -1.96
N LEU A 380 -20.86 11.10 -1.47
CA LEU A 380 -20.70 9.78 -2.11
C LEU A 380 -21.97 8.94 -1.99
N LEU A 381 -22.68 9.01 -0.86
CA LEU A 381 -23.94 8.31 -0.66
C LEU A 381 -25.00 8.77 -1.67
N VAL A 382 -25.17 10.08 -1.86
CA VAL A 382 -26.09 10.64 -2.87
C VAL A 382 -25.78 10.11 -4.27
N THR A 383 -24.50 9.95 -4.60
CA THR A 383 -24.07 9.41 -5.89
C THR A 383 -24.42 7.93 -6.05
N ILE A 384 -24.31 7.16 -4.97
CA ILE A 384 -24.69 5.74 -4.94
C ILE A 384 -26.21 5.59 -5.08
N GLU A 385 -27.00 6.35 -4.32
CA GLU A 385 -28.46 6.33 -4.35
C GLU A 385 -29.01 6.71 -5.72
N LYS A 386 -28.40 7.71 -6.38
CA LYS A 386 -28.74 8.08 -7.76
C LYS A 386 -28.49 6.92 -8.73
N ALA A 387 -27.30 6.31 -8.68
CA ALA A 387 -26.97 5.20 -9.56
C ALA A 387 -27.86 3.98 -9.31
N GLU A 388 -28.26 3.73 -8.06
CA GLU A 388 -29.23 2.70 -7.72
C GLU A 388 -30.60 3.00 -8.36
N THR A 389 -31.07 4.24 -8.24
CA THR A 389 -32.35 4.67 -8.83
C THR A 389 -32.33 4.49 -10.36
N ASP A 390 -31.25 4.89 -11.03
CA ASP A 390 -31.08 4.74 -12.47
C ASP A 390 -31.13 3.26 -12.89
N LEU A 391 -30.46 2.37 -12.14
CA LEU A 391 -30.48 0.93 -12.39
C LEU A 391 -31.86 0.29 -12.15
N GLN A 392 -32.62 0.80 -11.19
CA GLN A 392 -33.99 0.34 -10.96
C GLN A 392 -34.88 0.74 -12.14
N ASN A 393 -34.76 1.98 -12.62
CA ASN A 393 -35.51 2.49 -13.76
C ASN A 393 -35.18 1.77 -15.08
N GLU A 394 -33.91 1.44 -15.31
CA GLU A 394 -33.47 0.69 -16.49
C GLU A 394 -34.06 -0.74 -16.52
N LYS A 395 -34.28 -1.36 -15.36
CA LYS A 395 -34.99 -2.65 -15.26
C LYS A 395 -36.49 -2.52 -15.55
N THR A 396 -37.11 -1.40 -15.19
CA THR A 396 -38.53 -1.13 -15.44
C THR A 396 -38.81 -0.90 -16.94
N LEU A 397 -37.82 -0.41 -17.69
CA LEU A 397 -37.89 -0.19 -19.15
C LEU A 397 -37.66 -1.46 -19.99
N LEU A 398 -37.26 -2.58 -19.38
CA LEU A 398 -37.21 -3.89 -20.01
C LEU A 398 -38.51 -4.66 -19.67
N PRO A 399 -39.46 -4.83 -20.60
CA PRO A 399 -40.74 -5.48 -20.29
C PRO A 399 -40.51 -6.96 -19.96
N GLY A 400 -40.76 -7.37 -18.72
CA GLY A 400 -40.72 -8.79 -18.32
C GLY A 400 -40.34 -9.12 -16.88
N LEU A 401 -40.03 -8.14 -16.01
CA LEU A 401 -39.75 -8.40 -14.60
C LEU A 401 -40.86 -7.81 -13.70
N PRO A 402 -41.51 -8.61 -12.83
CA PRO A 402 -42.58 -8.12 -11.97
C PRO A 402 -42.07 -7.07 -10.97
N VAL A 403 -42.77 -5.94 -10.91
CA VAL A 403 -42.46 -4.73 -10.12
C VAL A 403 -42.76 -4.90 -8.61
N ASN A 404 -43.37 -6.00 -8.18
CA ASN A 404 -43.71 -6.24 -6.78
C ASN A 404 -43.04 -7.51 -6.22
N HIS A 405 -41.78 -7.40 -5.77
CA HIS A 405 -41.19 -8.43 -4.91
C HIS A 405 -40.26 -7.78 -3.87
N PRO A 406 -40.36 -8.12 -2.57
CA PRO A 406 -39.52 -7.54 -1.52
C PRO A 406 -38.07 -7.97 -1.74
N LEU A 407 -37.30 -7.12 -2.43
CA LEU A 407 -35.93 -7.36 -2.86
C LEU A 407 -34.87 -7.15 -1.77
N TRP A 408 -35.29 -6.87 -0.53
CA TRP A 408 -34.40 -6.62 0.60
C TRP A 408 -34.42 -7.74 1.66
N GLY A 409 -35.10 -8.85 1.39
CA GLY A 409 -35.04 -10.07 2.23
C GLY A 409 -34.16 -11.19 1.66
N LYS A 410 -33.94 -11.21 0.34
CA LYS A 410 -33.07 -12.16 -0.37
C LYS A 410 -32.47 -11.44 -1.57
N GLY A 411 -31.14 -11.29 -1.60
CA GLY A 411 -30.41 -10.69 -2.71
C GLY A 411 -30.70 -11.36 -4.07
N PRO A 412 -30.23 -10.78 -5.19
CA PRO A 412 -30.40 -11.37 -6.51
C PRO A 412 -29.97 -12.84 -6.47
N SER A 413 -30.81 -13.74 -6.98
CA SER A 413 -30.48 -15.17 -7.06
C SER A 413 -29.10 -15.30 -7.69
N GLU A 414 -28.14 -15.86 -6.93
CA GLU A 414 -26.72 -15.95 -7.32
C GLU A 414 -26.54 -16.53 -8.73
N LYS A 415 -27.46 -17.41 -9.13
CA LYS A 415 -27.53 -18.07 -10.44
C LYS A 415 -27.77 -17.11 -11.62
N ARG A 416 -28.20 -15.87 -11.39
CA ARG A 416 -28.47 -14.87 -12.45
C ARG A 416 -27.30 -13.92 -12.70
N LEU A 417 -26.27 -13.95 -11.86
CA LEU A 417 -25.14 -13.05 -11.98
C LEU A 417 -24.23 -13.52 -13.13
N LYS A 418 -24.05 -12.70 -14.17
CA LYS A 418 -23.15 -13.01 -15.30
C LYS A 418 -21.72 -12.51 -15.08
N TYR A 419 -21.58 -11.39 -14.37
CA TYR A 419 -20.31 -10.70 -14.12
C TYR A 419 -20.13 -10.44 -12.63
N ASP A 420 -18.90 -10.11 -12.20
CA ASP A 420 -18.64 -9.56 -10.87
C ASP A 420 -19.06 -10.47 -9.69
N HIS A 421 -18.90 -11.80 -9.84
CA HIS A 421 -19.16 -12.81 -8.79
C HIS A 421 -18.48 -12.51 -7.44
N TYR A 422 -17.39 -11.74 -7.45
CA TYR A 422 -16.71 -11.30 -6.25
C TYR A 422 -17.57 -10.40 -5.34
N LEU A 423 -18.60 -9.73 -5.88
CA LEU A 423 -19.49 -8.89 -5.09
C LEU A 423 -20.21 -9.69 -4.00
N LEU A 424 -20.61 -10.94 -4.27
CA LEU A 424 -21.35 -11.76 -3.32
C LEU A 424 -20.58 -12.03 -2.00
N PRO A 425 -19.36 -12.58 -2.01
CA PRO A 425 -18.61 -12.79 -0.78
C PRO A 425 -18.22 -11.47 -0.10
N PHE A 426 -17.94 -10.41 -0.87
CA PHE A 426 -17.64 -9.10 -0.30
C PHE A 426 -18.85 -8.47 0.40
N THR A 427 -20.06 -8.58 -0.16
CA THR A 427 -21.31 -8.12 0.47
C THR A 427 -21.61 -8.88 1.75
N HIS A 428 -21.45 -10.21 1.76
CA HIS A 428 -21.59 -11.01 2.99
C HIS A 428 -20.61 -10.56 4.06
N TYR A 429 -19.37 -10.30 3.69
CA TYR A 429 -18.37 -9.80 4.62
C TYR A 429 -18.72 -8.42 5.20
N GLU A 430 -19.11 -7.45 4.36
CA GLU A 430 -19.48 -6.11 4.81
C GLU A 430 -20.75 -6.13 5.68
N LEU A 431 -21.76 -6.94 5.32
CA LEU A 431 -22.94 -7.15 6.15
C LEU A 431 -22.58 -7.74 7.52
N GLY A 432 -21.64 -8.68 7.56
CA GLY A 432 -21.10 -9.21 8.81
C GLY A 432 -20.37 -8.16 9.65
N LEU A 433 -19.67 -7.20 9.02
CA LEU A 433 -19.08 -6.06 9.73
C LEU A 433 -20.14 -5.11 10.30
N LEU A 434 -21.24 -4.87 9.59
CA LEU A 434 -22.35 -4.06 10.09
C LEU A 434 -23.01 -4.70 11.31
N TYR A 435 -23.28 -6.00 11.28
CA TYR A 435 -23.80 -6.71 12.45
C TYR A 435 -22.84 -6.67 13.64
N LYS A 436 -21.53 -6.77 13.37
CA LYS A 436 -20.50 -6.62 14.40
C LYS A 436 -20.55 -5.24 15.05
N GLU A 437 -20.78 -4.18 14.28
CA GLU A 437 -20.88 -2.80 14.79
C GLU A 437 -22.18 -2.56 15.56
N GLN A 438 -23.26 -3.25 15.18
CA GLN A 438 -24.52 -3.29 15.93
C GLN A 438 -24.45 -4.15 17.21
N GLY A 439 -23.35 -4.86 17.44
CA GLY A 439 -23.16 -5.74 18.60
C GLY A 439 -23.72 -7.17 18.43
N ASP A 440 -24.35 -7.49 17.29
CA ASP A 440 -24.87 -8.82 16.97
C ASP A 440 -23.73 -9.75 16.48
N LYS A 441 -23.02 -10.32 17.45
CA LYS A 441 -21.84 -11.17 17.18
C LYS A 441 -22.19 -12.43 16.41
N ASP A 442 -23.33 -13.04 16.67
CA ASP A 442 -23.71 -14.32 16.06
C ASP A 442 -24.02 -14.14 14.58
N LYS A 443 -24.81 -13.12 14.21
CA LYS A 443 -25.01 -12.79 12.80
C LYS A 443 -23.70 -12.37 12.14
N ALA A 444 -22.87 -11.57 12.83
CA ALA A 444 -21.58 -11.17 12.30
C ALA A 444 -20.70 -12.38 11.91
N ILE A 445 -20.52 -13.34 12.83
CA ILE A 445 -19.74 -14.55 12.58
C ILE A 445 -20.35 -15.34 11.43
N ARG A 446 -21.67 -15.57 11.44
CA ARG A 446 -22.36 -16.33 10.40
C ARG A 446 -22.13 -15.74 9.00
N PHE A 447 -22.32 -14.42 8.83
CA PHE A 447 -22.14 -13.78 7.54
C PHE A 447 -20.67 -13.77 7.08
N ILE A 448 -19.74 -13.53 8.00
CA ILE A 448 -18.29 -13.56 7.71
C ILE A 448 -17.82 -14.98 7.34
N GLU A 449 -18.32 -16.03 8.01
CA GLU A 449 -18.00 -17.42 7.67
C GLU A 449 -18.66 -17.86 6.36
N THR A 450 -19.87 -17.37 6.06
CA THR A 450 -20.53 -17.56 4.75
C THR A 450 -19.67 -17.01 3.62
N ALA A 451 -19.14 -15.79 3.78
CA ALA A 451 -18.22 -15.19 2.81
C ALA A 451 -16.95 -16.02 2.57
N LYS A 452 -16.47 -16.75 3.60
CA LYS A 452 -15.26 -17.59 3.55
C LYS A 452 -15.51 -18.94 2.89
N ASN A 453 -16.61 -19.59 3.25
CA ASN A 453 -16.79 -21.03 2.99
C ASN A 453 -17.58 -21.29 1.71
N ASN A 454 -18.45 -20.37 1.30
CA ASN A 454 -19.41 -20.62 0.21
C ASN A 454 -18.96 -20.09 -1.16
N TYR A 455 -17.83 -19.38 -1.23
CA TYR A 455 -17.34 -18.76 -2.47
C TYR A 455 -15.87 -19.09 -2.69
N LYS A 456 -15.48 -19.34 -3.94
CA LYS A 456 -14.09 -19.63 -4.36
C LYS A 456 -13.81 -19.04 -5.75
N ASP A 457 -12.54 -18.91 -6.10
CA ASP A 457 -12.03 -18.52 -7.42
C ASP A 457 -12.50 -17.13 -7.90
N TYR A 458 -12.83 -16.24 -6.96
CA TYR A 458 -13.32 -14.90 -7.26
C TYR A 458 -12.19 -13.85 -7.24
N SER A 459 -12.46 -12.69 -7.86
CA SER A 459 -11.48 -11.60 -7.88
C SER A 459 -11.21 -11.09 -6.46
N MET A 460 -9.94 -10.89 -6.11
CA MET A 460 -9.50 -10.40 -4.79
C MET A 460 -9.81 -11.34 -3.59
N GLU A 461 -10.00 -12.63 -3.83
CA GLU A 461 -10.24 -13.65 -2.79
C GLU A 461 -9.21 -13.62 -1.65
N SER A 462 -7.91 -13.66 -1.95
CA SER A 462 -6.88 -13.63 -0.91
C SER A 462 -6.95 -12.37 -0.03
N ARG A 463 -7.37 -11.22 -0.60
CA ARG A 463 -7.57 -9.97 0.14
C ARG A 463 -8.77 -10.08 1.07
N LEU A 464 -9.88 -10.66 0.59
CA LEU A 464 -11.06 -10.86 1.41
C LEU A 464 -10.80 -11.85 2.55
N HIS A 465 -10.13 -12.97 2.28
CA HIS A 465 -9.78 -13.96 3.30
C HIS A 465 -8.92 -13.38 4.42
N PHE A 466 -7.96 -12.52 4.09
CA PHE A 466 -7.17 -11.80 5.09
C PHE A 466 -8.06 -10.90 5.99
N ARG A 467 -9.02 -10.18 5.38
CA ARG A 467 -9.98 -9.33 6.10
C ARG A 467 -10.95 -10.13 6.95
N ILE A 468 -11.41 -11.28 6.47
CA ILE A 468 -12.25 -12.26 7.19
C ILE A 468 -11.52 -12.76 8.43
N HIS A 469 -10.28 -13.24 8.27
CA HIS A 469 -9.47 -13.72 9.38
C HIS A 469 -9.35 -12.65 10.48
N ALA A 470 -8.97 -11.42 10.10
CA ALA A 470 -8.85 -10.33 11.05
C ALA A 470 -10.17 -9.99 11.77
N ALA A 471 -11.30 -10.06 11.06
CA ALA A 471 -12.61 -9.78 11.63
C ALA A 471 -13.06 -10.86 12.62
N LEU A 472 -12.89 -12.14 12.30
CA LEU A 472 -13.26 -13.29 13.13
C LEU A 472 -12.40 -13.39 14.39
N SER A 473 -11.07 -13.21 14.29
CA SER A 473 -10.19 -13.19 15.46
C SER A 473 -10.61 -12.10 16.46
N SER A 474 -11.04 -10.93 15.96
CA SER A 474 -11.56 -9.87 16.82
C SER A 474 -12.95 -10.14 17.41
N LEU A 475 -13.74 -11.06 16.85
CA LEU A 475 -15.10 -11.39 17.32
C LEU A 475 -15.10 -12.49 18.38
N LYS A 476 -14.23 -13.51 18.21
CA LYS A 476 -14.22 -14.70 19.07
C LYS A 476 -13.64 -14.44 20.47
N GLY A 477 -13.10 -13.24 20.74
CA GLY A 477 -12.51 -12.87 22.04
C GLY A 477 -11.33 -13.73 22.47
N THR A 478 -10.99 -14.73 21.66
CA THR A 478 -9.92 -15.69 21.87
C THR A 478 -8.65 -15.03 21.36
N PRO A 479 -7.59 -14.93 22.19
CA PRO A 479 -6.25 -14.90 21.65
C PRO A 479 -6.15 -16.06 20.65
N PRO A 480 -5.49 -15.91 19.50
CA PRO A 480 -5.10 -17.08 18.73
C PRO A 480 -4.45 -18.06 19.71
N SER A 481 -4.91 -19.31 19.77
CA SER A 481 -4.33 -20.30 20.66
C SER A 481 -2.83 -20.36 20.42
N THR A 482 -2.02 -19.92 21.39
CA THR A 482 -0.61 -20.26 21.46
C THR A 482 -0.53 -21.79 21.45
N PRO A 483 0.15 -22.41 20.48
CA PRO A 483 0.61 -23.76 20.70
C PRO A 483 1.63 -23.72 21.85
N PRO A 484 1.68 -24.77 22.69
CA PRO A 484 2.55 -24.83 23.86
C PRO A 484 4.03 -24.61 23.53
#